data_AF-A0A4P6UVV2-F1
#
_entry.id   AF-A0A4P6UVV2-F1
#
_cell.length_a   1.000
_cell.length_b   1.000
_cell.length_c   1.000
_cell.angle_alpha   90.00
_cell.angle_beta   90.00
_cell.angle_gamma   90.00
#
_symmetry.space_group_name_H-M   'P 1'
#
loop_
_entity.id
_entity.type
_entity.pdbx_description
1 polymer ?
#
loop_
_entity_poly.entity_id
_entity_poly.type
_entity_poly.pdbx_seq_one_letter_code
_entity_poly.pdbx_strand_id
1 'polypeptide(L)'
;MKKLLSVVLLLVLFIGGFFIYLKAAPPLVTGTIEKSEDNRSVVIEIGNKGLKDLKVTSVRINNNANPKDVKIQVSNQQKDLAALTEGRGEAENLEGIENISISKGTNPEEKGTGYRLIVSYDEGIHNVHIKYRYFGILFNDTVEIE
;
A
#
# COMPACT_ATOMS: atom_id res chain seq x y z
N MET A 1 -29.51 27.82 21.68
CA MET A 1 -29.43 27.77 20.20
C MET A 1 -28.08 28.26 19.67
N LYS A 2 -27.62 29.49 19.96
CA LYS A 2 -26.32 30.01 19.46
C LYS A 2 -25.11 29.11 19.79
N LYS A 3 -25.01 28.59 21.01
CA LYS A 3 -23.95 27.64 21.42
C LYS A 3 -23.96 26.33 20.62
N LEU A 4 -25.15 25.82 20.28
CA LEU A 4 -25.30 24.60 19.48
C LEU A 4 -24.83 24.86 18.03
N LEU A 5 -25.21 26.00 17.45
CA LEU A 5 -24.77 26.41 16.12
C LEU A 5 -23.25 26.53 16.03
N SER A 6 -22.60 27.13 17.04
CA SER A 6 -21.15 27.23 17.10
C SER A 6 -20.46 25.86 17.21
N VAL A 7 -21.01 24.94 18.00
CA VAL A 7 -20.47 23.57 18.13
C VAL A 7 -20.60 22.82 16.80
N VAL A 8 -21.75 22.93 16.12
CA VAL A 8 -21.96 22.31 14.81
C VAL A 8 -21.00 22.89 13.78
N LEU A 9 -20.79 24.22 13.76
CA LEU A 9 -19.85 24.86 12.84
C LEU A 9 -18.41 24.37 13.07
N LEU A 10 -17.97 24.31 14.34
CA LEU A 10 -16.65 23.78 14.68
C LEU A 10 -16.49 22.32 14.24
N LEU A 11 -17.51 21.49 14.43
CA LEU A 11 -17.49 20.09 14.00
C LEU A 11 -17.34 19.98 12.47
N VAL A 12 -18.09 20.78 11.72
CA VAL A 12 -18.01 20.81 10.25
C VAL A 12 -16.61 21.24 9.79
N LEU A 13 -16.04 22.28 10.40
CA LEU A 13 -14.69 22.73 10.09
C LEU A 13 -13.64 21.65 10.41
N PHE A 14 -13.81 20.94 11.53
CA PHE A 14 -12.89 19.88 11.93
C PHE A 14 -12.94 18.68 10.98
N ILE A 15 -14.14 18.21 10.63
CA ILE A 15 -14.33 17.10 9.69
C ILE A 15 -13.85 17.49 8.29
N GLY A 16 -14.20 18.70 7.83
CA GLY A 16 -13.77 19.21 6.53
C GLY A 16 -12.25 19.38 6.45
N GLY A 17 -11.64 19.98 7.48
CA GLY A 17 -10.19 20.12 7.58
C GLY A 17 -9.48 18.77 7.62
N PHE A 18 -10.00 17.81 8.38
CA PHE A 18 -9.46 16.45 8.42
C PHE A 18 -9.56 15.75 7.06
N PHE A 19 -10.68 15.88 6.35
CA PHE A 19 -10.84 15.32 5.01
C PHE A 19 -9.84 15.91 4.00
N ILE A 20 -9.64 17.23 4.02
CA ILE A 20 -8.66 17.92 3.18
C ILE A 20 -7.24 17.45 3.52
N TYR A 21 -6.90 17.37 4.80
CA TYR A 21 -5.61 16.87 5.26
C TYR A 21 -5.33 15.44 4.74
N LEU A 22 -6.31 14.54 4.86
CA LEU A 22 -6.18 13.17 4.36
C LEU A 22 -5.94 13.10 2.86
N LYS A 23 -6.56 13.98 2.07
CA LYS A 23 -6.33 14.05 0.61
C LYS A 23 -4.99 14.66 0.24
N ALA A 24 -4.52 15.64 1.00
CA ALA A 24 -3.24 16.29 0.76
C ALA A 24 -2.03 15.44 1.19
N ALA A 25 -2.21 14.55 2.17
CA ALA A 25 -1.18 13.64 2.66
C ALA A 25 -1.65 12.19 2.60
N PRO A 26 -1.64 11.55 1.40
CA PRO A 26 -1.98 10.15 1.26
C PRO A 26 -1.11 9.26 2.17
N PRO A 27 -1.70 8.23 2.80
CA PRO A 27 -1.01 7.43 3.81
C PRO A 27 -0.13 6.32 3.25
N LEU A 28 -0.38 5.87 2.01
CA LEU A 28 0.42 4.81 1.38
C LEU A 28 1.81 5.37 1.07
N VAL A 29 2.84 4.59 1.35
CA VAL A 29 4.23 4.89 1.01
C VAL A 29 4.80 3.71 0.25
N THR A 30 5.67 3.98 -0.72
CA THR A 30 6.36 2.97 -1.52
C THR A 30 7.86 3.05 -1.24
N GLY A 31 8.52 1.89 -1.25
CA GLY A 31 9.96 1.75 -1.05
C GLY A 31 10.62 1.13 -2.28
N THR A 32 11.50 0.15 -2.04
CA THR A 32 12.26 -0.53 -3.09
C THR A 32 11.35 -1.16 -4.13
N ILE A 33 11.75 -1.04 -5.40
CA ILE A 33 11.09 -1.67 -6.54
C ILE A 33 12.08 -2.66 -7.15
N GLU A 34 11.65 -3.91 -7.25
CA GLU A 34 12.40 -4.98 -7.92
C GLU A 34 11.60 -5.48 -9.12
N LYS A 35 12.27 -5.76 -10.23
CA LYS A 35 11.64 -6.27 -11.45
C LYS A 35 12.35 -7.51 -11.96
N SER A 36 11.60 -8.41 -12.61
CA SER A 36 12.19 -9.52 -13.35
C SER A 36 12.99 -9.00 -14.55
N GLU A 37 13.91 -9.82 -15.07
CA GLU A 37 14.76 -9.46 -16.22
C GLU A 37 13.95 -9.06 -17.47
N ASP A 38 12.76 -9.64 -17.64
CA ASP A 38 11.83 -9.34 -18.73
C ASP A 38 10.75 -8.30 -18.37
N ASN A 39 10.85 -7.67 -17.19
CA ASN A 39 9.88 -6.72 -16.61
C ASN A 39 8.43 -7.23 -16.53
N ARG A 40 8.19 -8.55 -16.61
CA ARG A 40 6.85 -9.15 -16.52
C ARG A 40 6.35 -9.33 -15.08
N SER A 41 7.26 -9.30 -14.12
CA SER A 41 6.94 -9.36 -12.70
C SER A 41 7.63 -8.22 -11.96
N VAL A 42 6.88 -7.56 -11.08
CA VAL A 42 7.37 -6.44 -10.27
C VAL A 42 7.00 -6.68 -8.80
N VAL A 43 7.95 -6.40 -7.92
CA VAL A 43 7.78 -6.39 -6.47
C VAL A 43 7.97 -4.95 -5.98
N ILE A 44 6.98 -4.42 -5.29
CA ILE A 44 6.99 -3.06 -4.75
C ILE A 44 6.87 -3.16 -3.24
N GLU A 45 7.85 -2.66 -2.50
CA GLU A 45 7.70 -2.50 -1.06
C GLU A 45 6.69 -1.39 -0.78
N ILE A 46 5.71 -1.67 0.07
CA ILE A 46 4.65 -0.72 0.43
C ILE A 46 4.45 -0.67 1.94
N GLY A 47 4.03 0.48 2.43
CA GLY A 47 3.72 0.72 3.84
C GLY A 47 2.63 1.77 4.01
N ASN A 48 2.33 2.10 5.26
CA ASN A 48 1.26 2.99 5.63
C ASN A 48 1.71 3.89 6.79
N LYS A 49 2.08 5.14 6.47
CA LYS A 49 2.45 6.17 7.46
C LYS A 49 1.23 6.80 8.16
N GLY A 50 0.03 6.32 7.88
CA GLY A 50 -1.21 6.83 8.44
C GLY A 50 -1.46 6.38 9.88
N LEU A 51 -2.56 6.88 10.46
CA LEU A 51 -3.05 6.61 11.81
C LEU A 51 -3.97 5.37 11.94
N LYS A 52 -4.31 4.72 10.83
CA LYS A 52 -5.24 3.57 10.76
C LYS A 52 -4.75 2.61 9.68
N ASP A 53 -5.10 1.35 9.76
CA ASP A 53 -4.79 0.39 8.71
C ASP A 53 -5.49 0.81 7.40
N LEU A 54 -4.82 0.56 6.28
CA LEU A 54 -5.39 0.77 4.95
C LEU A 54 -5.60 -0.57 4.26
N LYS A 55 -6.54 -0.61 3.32
CA LYS A 55 -6.85 -1.81 2.55
C LYS A 55 -6.64 -1.55 1.06
N VAL A 56 -5.77 -2.32 0.43
CA VAL A 56 -5.66 -2.33 -1.04
C VAL A 56 -6.94 -2.95 -1.59
N THR A 57 -7.54 -2.27 -2.56
CA THR A 57 -8.84 -2.64 -3.14
C THR A 57 -8.74 -3.10 -4.57
N SER A 58 -7.74 -2.60 -5.32
CA SER A 58 -7.48 -3.02 -6.69
C SER A 58 -6.08 -2.59 -7.07
N VAL A 59 -5.43 -3.40 -7.89
CA VAL A 59 -4.18 -3.07 -8.58
C VAL A 59 -4.42 -3.18 -10.08
N ARG A 60 -3.97 -2.18 -10.83
CA ARG A 60 -3.98 -2.15 -12.30
C ARG A 60 -2.58 -1.82 -12.80
N ILE A 61 -2.30 -2.14 -14.05
CA ILE A 61 -0.99 -1.92 -14.65
C ILE A 61 -1.11 -1.22 -15.99
N ASN A 62 -0.05 -0.51 -16.39
CA ASN A 62 0.07 0.17 -17.68
C ASN A 62 -1.20 0.98 -18.00
N ASN A 63 -1.86 0.77 -19.14
CA ASN A 63 -3.09 1.45 -19.53
C ASN A 63 -4.34 0.90 -18.81
N ASN A 64 -4.30 0.80 -17.47
CA ASN A 64 -5.35 0.22 -16.61
C ASN A 64 -5.72 -1.25 -16.88
N ALA A 65 -4.79 -2.02 -17.44
CA ALA A 65 -4.97 -3.45 -17.68
C ALA A 65 -5.07 -4.23 -16.36
N ASN A 66 -5.75 -5.38 -16.42
CA ASN A 66 -5.75 -6.33 -15.31
C ASN A 66 -4.42 -7.08 -15.30
N PRO A 67 -3.68 -7.09 -14.18
CA PRO A 67 -2.56 -8.00 -14.01
C PRO A 67 -3.04 -9.45 -14.04
N LYS A 68 -2.10 -10.35 -14.34
CA LYS A 68 -2.34 -11.80 -14.33
C LYS A 68 -2.47 -12.33 -12.91
N ASP A 69 -1.61 -11.84 -12.02
CA ASP A 69 -1.61 -12.19 -10.61
C ASP A 69 -1.22 -10.98 -9.75
N VAL A 70 -1.82 -10.88 -8.56
CA VAL A 70 -1.53 -9.84 -7.57
C VAL A 70 -1.56 -10.44 -6.19
N LYS A 71 -0.46 -10.32 -5.47
CA LYS A 71 -0.32 -10.83 -4.10
C LYS A 71 0.32 -9.79 -3.21
N ILE A 72 0.00 -9.83 -1.92
CA ILE A 72 0.76 -9.13 -0.90
C ILE A 72 1.47 -10.17 -0.05
N GLN A 73 2.78 -9.98 0.12
CA GLN A 73 3.58 -10.71 1.09
C GLN A 73 3.78 -9.82 2.32
N VAL A 74 3.55 -10.36 3.51
CA VAL A 74 4.01 -9.71 4.75
C VAL A 74 5.49 -10.05 4.91
N SER A 75 6.37 -9.08 4.75
CA SER A 75 7.80 -9.25 5.02
C SER A 75 8.09 -8.86 6.47
N ASN A 76 8.93 -9.62 7.15
CA ASN A 76 9.50 -9.19 8.42
C ASN A 76 11.00 -9.20 8.23
N GLN A 77 11.62 -8.02 8.09
CA GLN A 77 13.04 -7.91 7.76
C GLN A 77 13.95 -8.70 8.71
N GLN A 78 13.54 -8.87 9.98
CA GLN A 78 14.29 -9.65 10.96
C GLN A 78 14.12 -11.17 10.76
N LYS A 79 12.93 -11.62 10.34
CA LYS A 79 12.66 -13.02 9.99
C LYS A 79 13.32 -13.38 8.65
N ASP A 80 13.21 -12.52 7.65
CA ASP A 80 13.81 -12.68 6.32
C ASP A 80 15.34 -12.82 6.41
N LEU A 81 16.01 -12.03 7.27
CA LEU A 81 17.46 -12.13 7.48
C LEU A 81 17.87 -13.44 8.16
N ALA A 82 17.09 -13.91 9.14
CA ALA A 82 17.33 -15.20 9.79
C ALA A 82 17.12 -16.37 8.81
N ALA A 83 16.07 -16.29 8.00
CA ALA A 83 15.70 -17.27 6.98
C ALA A 83 16.77 -17.41 5.88
N LEU A 84 17.36 -16.29 5.43
CA LEU A 84 18.51 -16.26 4.51
C LEU A 84 19.76 -16.93 5.12
N THR A 85 19.98 -16.76 6.42
CA THR A 85 21.13 -17.35 7.13
C THR A 85 20.96 -18.86 7.32
N GLU A 86 19.72 -19.34 7.45
CA GLU A 86 19.39 -20.75 7.64
C GLU A 86 19.05 -21.50 6.34
N GLY A 87 19.10 -20.85 5.18
CA GLY A 87 18.81 -21.46 3.87
C GLY A 87 17.34 -21.86 3.68
N ARG A 88 16.43 -21.34 4.52
CA ARG A 88 14.98 -21.53 4.40
C ARG A 88 14.41 -20.30 3.73
N GLY A 89 14.21 -20.34 2.42
CA GLY A 89 13.49 -19.26 1.72
C GLY A 89 12.03 -19.27 2.13
N GLU A 90 11.66 -18.49 3.15
CA GLU A 90 10.28 -18.43 3.61
C GLU A 90 9.42 -17.55 2.69
N ALA A 91 8.78 -18.20 1.73
CA ALA A 91 7.59 -17.69 1.04
C ALA A 91 6.34 -17.70 1.96
N GLU A 92 6.53 -17.48 3.26
CA GLU A 92 5.43 -17.57 4.23
C GLU A 92 4.62 -16.27 4.21
N ASN A 93 3.30 -16.41 3.98
CA ASN A 93 2.26 -15.36 3.97
C ASN A 93 2.11 -14.55 2.68
N LEU A 94 2.08 -15.24 1.53
CA LEU A 94 1.48 -14.69 0.31
C LEU A 94 -0.04 -14.79 0.39
N GLU A 95 -0.72 -13.65 0.40
CA GLU A 95 -2.19 -13.61 0.35
C GLU A 95 -2.69 -12.71 -0.78
N GLY A 96 -3.92 -12.95 -1.22
CA GLY A 96 -4.63 -12.04 -2.11
C GLY A 96 -4.84 -10.67 -1.46
N ILE A 97 -4.85 -9.61 -2.27
CA ILE A 97 -4.96 -8.22 -1.80
C ILE A 97 -6.25 -7.95 -1.00
N GLU A 98 -7.29 -8.76 -1.19
CA GLU A 98 -8.55 -8.66 -0.49
C GLU A 98 -8.49 -9.13 0.98
N ASN A 99 -7.47 -9.90 1.36
CA ASN A 99 -7.37 -10.54 2.69
C ASN A 99 -6.43 -9.79 3.65
N ILE A 100 -5.52 -8.97 3.11
CA ILE A 100 -4.55 -8.22 3.91
C ILE A 100 -4.96 -6.76 4.10
N SER A 101 -4.77 -6.25 5.32
CA SER A 101 -4.74 -4.82 5.61
C SER A 101 -3.32 -4.41 5.96
N ILE A 102 -2.86 -3.29 5.41
CA ILE A 102 -1.52 -2.76 5.66
C ILE A 102 -1.56 -1.95 6.94
N SER A 103 -0.87 -2.46 7.96
CA SER A 103 -0.86 -1.88 9.30
C SER A 103 -0.37 -0.45 9.30
N LYS A 104 -1.03 0.40 10.08
CA LYS A 104 -0.59 1.78 10.33
C LYS A 104 0.84 1.87 10.89
N GLY A 105 1.49 3.00 10.65
CA GLY A 105 2.85 3.27 11.14
C GLY A 105 3.93 2.37 10.54
N THR A 106 3.67 1.78 9.36
CA THR A 106 4.66 0.95 8.66
C THR A 106 5.33 1.75 7.55
N ASN A 107 6.64 1.57 7.42
CA ASN A 107 7.47 2.26 6.44
C ASN A 107 8.47 1.25 5.84
N PRO A 108 8.50 1.07 4.50
CA PRO A 108 9.46 0.19 3.83
C PRO A 108 10.93 0.43 4.21
N GLU A 109 11.30 1.68 4.49
CA GLU A 109 12.68 2.06 4.81
C GLU A 109 13.08 1.77 6.27
N GLU A 110 12.10 1.44 7.13
CA GLU A 110 12.33 1.22 8.56
C GLU A 110 12.41 -0.28 8.90
N LYS A 111 13.21 -0.62 9.92
CA LYS A 111 13.31 -1.99 10.42
C LYS A 111 12.01 -2.40 11.10
N GLY A 112 11.33 -3.40 10.55
CA GLY A 112 10.10 -3.93 11.14
C GLY A 112 9.28 -4.78 10.17
N THR A 113 7.97 -4.79 10.39
CA THR A 113 7.00 -5.40 9.48
C THR A 113 6.86 -4.54 8.22
N GLY A 114 7.23 -5.10 7.08
CA GLY A 114 7.03 -4.53 5.76
C GLY A 114 5.97 -5.32 4.97
N TYR A 115 5.56 -4.75 3.85
CA TYR A 115 4.66 -5.40 2.91
C TYR A 115 5.27 -5.32 1.51
N ARG A 116 5.21 -6.41 0.76
CA ARG A 116 5.63 -6.46 -0.64
C ARG A 116 4.42 -6.73 -1.51
N LEU A 117 4.10 -5.82 -2.41
CA LEU A 117 3.11 -6.00 -3.46
C LEU A 117 3.78 -6.64 -4.67
N ILE A 118 3.35 -7.85 -5.00
CA ILE A 118 3.87 -8.63 -6.12
C ILE A 118 2.82 -8.60 -7.22
N VAL A 119 3.22 -8.14 -8.41
CA VAL A 119 2.36 -8.00 -9.58
C VAL A 119 3.00 -8.71 -10.75
N SER A 120 2.24 -9.56 -11.45
CA SER A 120 2.71 -10.27 -12.64
C SER A 120 1.80 -10.00 -13.84
N TYR A 121 2.39 -9.95 -15.03
CA TYR A 121 1.69 -9.75 -16.29
C TYR A 121 2.35 -10.51 -17.45
N ASP A 122 1.64 -10.64 -18.57
CA ASP A 122 2.18 -11.35 -19.75
C ASP A 122 3.13 -10.45 -20.58
N GLU A 123 3.05 -9.13 -20.40
CA GLU A 123 3.90 -8.12 -21.04
C GLU A 123 4.67 -7.29 -20.01
N GLY A 124 5.61 -6.46 -20.48
CA GLY A 124 6.38 -5.56 -19.62
C GLY A 124 5.51 -4.59 -18.83
N ILE A 125 5.73 -4.53 -17.52
CA ILE A 125 5.06 -3.62 -16.59
C ILE A 125 5.90 -2.34 -16.50
N HIS A 126 5.27 -1.21 -16.84
CA HIS A 126 5.87 0.13 -16.80
C HIS A 126 5.24 0.99 -15.70
N ASN A 127 3.96 0.77 -15.39
CA ASN A 127 3.24 1.52 -14.37
C ASN A 127 2.35 0.58 -13.57
N VAL A 128 2.26 0.82 -12.26
CA VAL A 128 1.33 0.12 -11.36
C VAL A 128 0.44 1.14 -10.66
N HIS A 129 -0.88 1.03 -10.88
CA HIS A 129 -1.89 1.83 -10.20
C HIS A 129 -2.46 1.07 -9.01
N ILE A 130 -2.27 1.62 -7.81
CA ILE A 130 -2.69 1.03 -6.55
C ILE A 130 -3.87 1.81 -6.00
N LYS A 131 -5.05 1.19 -6.02
CA LYS A 131 -6.25 1.75 -5.39
C LYS A 131 -6.43 1.18 -4.00
N TYR A 132 -6.58 2.05 -3.02
CA TYR A 132 -6.77 1.64 -1.63
C TYR A 132 -7.80 2.49 -0.90
N ARG A 133 -8.30 1.95 0.20
CA ARG A 133 -9.28 2.61 1.08
C ARG A 133 -8.65 2.97 2.41
N TYR A 134 -8.84 4.21 2.83
CA TYR A 134 -8.37 4.74 4.11
C TYR A 134 -9.40 5.70 4.71
N PHE A 135 -9.83 5.48 5.96
CA PHE A 135 -10.97 6.18 6.58
C PHE A 135 -12.23 6.24 5.70
N GLY A 136 -12.48 5.21 4.88
CA GLY A 136 -13.61 5.16 3.94
C GLY A 136 -13.39 5.91 2.63
N ILE A 137 -12.34 6.73 2.53
CA ILE A 137 -11.95 7.48 1.33
C ILE A 137 -11.17 6.55 0.40
N LEU A 138 -11.45 6.63 -0.90
CA LEU A 138 -10.67 5.96 -1.94
C LEU A 138 -9.53 6.86 -2.43
N PHE A 139 -8.36 6.23 -2.57
CA PHE A 139 -7.13 6.81 -3.09
C PHE A 139 -6.67 6.00 -4.30
N ASN A 140 -5.82 6.63 -5.11
CA ASN A 140 -5.23 6.02 -6.30
C ASN A 140 -3.82 6.56 -6.47
N ASP A 141 -2.83 5.73 -6.18
CA ASP A 141 -1.43 6.07 -6.35
C ASP A 141 -0.87 5.33 -7.56
N THR A 142 0.06 5.95 -8.27
CA THR A 142 0.73 5.36 -9.43
C THR A 142 2.21 5.26 -9.14
N VAL A 143 2.75 4.06 -9.34
CA VAL A 143 4.18 3.77 -9.23
C VAL A 143 4.71 3.55 -10.63
N GLU A 144 5.66 4.37 -11.06
CA GLU A 144 6.36 4.21 -12.33
C GLU A 144 7.52 3.22 -12.13
N ILE A 145 7.69 2.30 -13.08
CA ILE A 145 8.72 1.27 -13.07
C ILE A 145 9.76 1.65 -14.13
N GLU A 146 10.92 2.13 -13.66
CA GLU A 146 12.11 2.38 -14.51
C GLU A 146 12.78 1.07 -14.90
#